data_AF-A0A9P7AAI9-F1
#
_entry.id   AF-A0A9P7AAI9-F1
#
_cell.length_a   1.000
_cell.length_b   1.000
_cell.length_c   1.000
_cell.angle_alpha   90.00
_cell.angle_beta   90.00
_cell.angle_gamma   90.00
#
_symmetry.space_group_name_H-M   'P 1'
#
loop_
_entity.id
_entity.type
_entity.pdbx_description
1 polymer ?
#
loop_
_entity_poly.entity_id
_entity_poly.type
_entity_poly.pdbx_seq_one_letter_code
_entity_poly.pdbx_strand_id
1 'polypeptide(L)'
;MPFAVEGGNMLGNSSPASFTTIKDSETIPPLEIGEPVLNSQASHADALITVTPPLSSFHYHLGKPWRLPYYEQAIHQVSRTFIYSFTWEDPEVDMKYLDLGPEDSMLVITSAGGNALHYAIAAHAKRIHCVDMNPCQGHLLELKLAAVQTLEYEDFFSMFGNGHHPKFHALLDSKIAPLLSSIAYQFWHINDDAFFKAFYLKGYSGWALRLARIVFSIAGVSKDVEALCNAGSIAQQKQIWREKPRPALLNSIVIALLKSPIFCWNALGVPLNQRRMVSDEGSMYEFIRDALNPSPSTYSFKDGAYFYPLDVIGHFLGTTRHPPAQNI
;
A
#
# COMPACT_ATOMS: atom_id res chain seq x y z
N MET A 1 -22.08 -18.45 2.42
CA MET A 1 -21.91 -19.20 1.16
C MET A 1 -21.22 -18.27 0.17
N PRO A 2 -19.88 -18.23 0.10
CA PRO A 2 -19.21 -17.49 -0.97
C PRO A 2 -19.06 -18.42 -2.19
N PHE A 3 -19.43 -17.91 -3.36
CA PHE A 3 -19.26 -18.58 -4.63
C PHE A 3 -17.77 -18.71 -4.94
N ALA A 4 -17.26 -19.94 -5.04
CA ALA A 4 -15.95 -20.23 -5.59
C ALA A 4 -16.08 -20.33 -7.12
N VAL A 5 -15.40 -19.46 -7.85
CA VAL A 5 -15.19 -19.64 -9.29
C VAL A 5 -13.88 -20.42 -9.42
N GLU A 6 -14.02 -21.73 -9.63
CA GLU A 6 -12.90 -22.65 -9.85
C GLU A 6 -12.41 -22.48 -11.29
N GLY A 7 -11.47 -21.55 -11.49
CA GLY A 7 -10.74 -21.39 -12.75
C GLY A 7 -9.63 -22.43 -12.82
N GLY A 8 -9.94 -23.63 -13.29
CA GLY A 8 -8.94 -24.66 -13.59
C GLY A 8 -8.01 -24.22 -14.73
N ASN A 9 -6.70 -24.18 -14.46
CA ASN A 9 -5.63 -24.77 -15.26
C ASN A 9 -4.27 -24.42 -14.64
N MET A 10 -3.46 -25.44 -14.37
CA MET A 10 -2.13 -25.35 -13.76
C MET A 10 -1.04 -25.16 -14.82
N LEU A 11 -0.03 -24.35 -14.45
CA LEU A 11 1.34 -24.26 -15.00
C LEU A 11 1.48 -23.69 -16.42
N GLY A 12 1.75 -22.38 -16.48
CA GLY A 12 2.34 -21.68 -17.63
C GLY A 12 3.46 -20.75 -17.16
N ASN A 13 4.62 -20.84 -17.82
CA ASN A 13 5.89 -20.18 -17.50
C ASN A 13 5.74 -18.65 -17.29
N SER A 14 5.97 -18.15 -16.08
CA SER A 14 5.79 -16.74 -15.70
C SER A 14 7.10 -15.95 -15.78
N SER A 15 7.81 -16.02 -16.91
CA SER A 15 8.97 -15.15 -17.15
C SER A 15 8.54 -13.95 -18.01
N PRO A 16 8.77 -12.69 -17.58
CA PRO A 16 8.33 -11.53 -18.35
C PRO A 16 9.21 -11.34 -19.58
N ALA A 17 8.64 -11.49 -20.77
CA ALA A 17 9.19 -10.86 -21.97
C ALA A 17 8.92 -9.35 -21.89
N SER A 18 9.87 -8.53 -22.37
CA SER A 18 9.73 -7.06 -22.37
C SER A 18 8.44 -6.61 -23.06
N PHE A 19 7.67 -5.76 -22.39
CA PHE A 19 6.44 -5.19 -22.91
C PHE A 19 6.76 -4.20 -24.04
N THR A 20 6.56 -4.63 -25.28
CA THR A 20 6.37 -3.72 -26.41
C THR A 20 5.04 -3.00 -26.19
N THR A 21 5.01 -1.66 -26.30
CA THR A 21 3.78 -0.89 -26.26
C THR A 21 2.79 -1.45 -27.29
N ILE A 22 1.70 -2.06 -26.82
CA ILE A 22 0.63 -2.55 -27.68
C ILE A 22 -0.08 -1.30 -28.23
N LYS A 23 0.16 -1.00 -29.51
CA LYS A 23 -0.71 -0.07 -30.25
C LYS A 23 -2.08 -0.72 -30.35
N ASP A 24 -3.14 0.09 -30.41
CA ASP A 24 -4.57 -0.32 -30.48
C ASP A 24 -4.96 -1.17 -31.73
N SER A 25 -4.00 -1.84 -32.36
CA SER A 25 -4.20 -2.78 -33.45
C SER A 25 -3.02 -3.75 -33.47
N GLU A 26 -3.25 -5.02 -33.09
CA GLU A 26 -3.36 -6.13 -34.06
C GLU A 26 -2.99 -7.53 -33.57
N THR A 27 -2.43 -7.75 -32.39
CA THR A 27 -2.03 -9.13 -32.03
C THR A 27 -2.30 -9.49 -30.58
N ILE A 28 -3.29 -10.36 -30.37
CA ILE A 28 -3.49 -11.12 -29.14
C ILE A 28 -2.42 -12.22 -29.12
N PRO A 29 -1.64 -12.39 -28.04
CA PRO A 29 -0.75 -13.54 -27.91
C PRO A 29 -1.58 -14.84 -27.95
N PRO A 30 -1.16 -15.88 -28.68
CA PRO A 30 -1.88 -17.14 -28.70
C PRO A 30 -1.95 -17.69 -27.27
N LEU A 31 -3.18 -17.91 -26.78
CA LEU A 31 -3.43 -18.66 -25.55
C LEU A 31 -3.05 -20.11 -25.82
N GLU A 32 -2.03 -20.64 -25.14
CA GLU A 32 -1.72 -22.07 -25.13
C GLU A 32 -2.82 -22.83 -24.37
N ILE A 33 -3.96 -23.00 -25.02
CA ILE A 33 -4.95 -24.01 -24.67
C ILE A 33 -4.44 -25.28 -25.36
N GLY A 34 -4.18 -26.33 -24.57
CA GLY A 34 -3.63 -27.60 -25.06
C GLY A 34 -4.37 -28.16 -26.29
N GLU A 35 -3.72 -29.10 -26.98
CA GLU A 35 -4.17 -29.55 -28.30
C GLU A 35 -5.65 -29.96 -28.33
N PRO A 36 -6.44 -29.42 -29.28
CA PRO A 36 -7.85 -29.75 -29.39
C PRO A 36 -8.05 -31.22 -29.76
N VAL A 37 -9.00 -31.88 -29.08
CA VAL A 37 -9.36 -33.30 -29.30
C VAL A 37 -9.94 -33.54 -30.70
N LEU A 38 -10.30 -32.49 -31.43
CA LEU A 38 -10.87 -32.57 -32.78
C LEU A 38 -10.05 -31.72 -33.76
N ASN A 39 -9.53 -32.38 -34.81
CA ASN A 39 -8.92 -31.72 -35.95
C ASN A 39 -10.00 -30.97 -36.75
N SER A 40 -10.23 -29.70 -36.44
CA SER A 40 -10.99 -28.82 -37.34
C SER A 40 -10.01 -28.14 -38.31
N GLN A 41 -10.21 -28.38 -39.60
CA GLN A 41 -9.63 -27.53 -40.66
C GLN A 41 -10.42 -26.22 -40.70
N ALA A 42 -10.32 -25.41 -39.65
CA ALA A 42 -10.81 -24.04 -39.70
C ALA A 42 -9.70 -23.17 -40.27
N SER A 43 -9.95 -22.52 -41.41
CA SER A 43 -9.09 -21.46 -41.93
C SER A 43 -8.93 -20.39 -40.85
N HIS A 44 -7.70 -20.16 -40.39
CA HIS A 44 -7.34 -19.00 -39.58
C HIS A 44 -7.44 -17.75 -40.46
N ALA A 45 -8.66 -17.26 -40.69
CA ALA A 45 -8.84 -15.87 -41.05
C ALA A 45 -8.53 -15.06 -39.78
N ASP A 46 -7.58 -14.13 -39.87
CA ASP A 46 -7.35 -13.16 -38.81
C ASP A 46 -8.68 -12.46 -38.51
N ALA A 47 -9.29 -12.84 -37.38
CA ALA A 47 -10.55 -12.28 -36.96
C ALA A 47 -10.29 -10.83 -36.53
N LEU A 48 -10.52 -9.90 -37.45
CA LEU A 48 -10.39 -8.47 -37.23
C LEU A 48 -11.57 -8.02 -36.35
N ILE A 49 -11.45 -8.24 -35.05
CA ILE A 49 -12.43 -7.78 -34.06
C ILE A 49 -12.18 -6.28 -33.88
N THR A 50 -12.90 -5.47 -34.65
CA THR A 50 -13.00 -4.04 -34.37
C THR A 50 -13.78 -3.90 -33.07
N VAL A 51 -13.08 -3.75 -31.94
CA VAL A 51 -13.73 -3.60 -30.64
C VAL A 51 -14.32 -2.19 -30.56
N THR A 52 -15.57 -2.05 -30.97
CA THR A 52 -16.30 -0.79 -30.88
C THR A 52 -16.55 -0.46 -29.40
N PRO A 53 -16.24 0.76 -28.92
CA PRO A 53 -16.52 1.16 -27.55
C PRO A 53 -18.01 0.97 -27.16
N PRO A 54 -18.31 0.69 -25.87
CA PRO A 54 -17.35 0.58 -24.76
C PRO A 54 -16.65 -0.79 -24.69
N LEU A 55 -15.33 -0.78 -24.48
CA LEU A 55 -14.54 -1.99 -24.24
C LEU A 55 -14.86 -2.60 -22.86
N SER A 56 -14.63 -3.90 -22.65
CA SER A 56 -14.75 -4.48 -21.30
C SER A 56 -13.59 -4.01 -20.39
N SER A 57 -13.78 -4.04 -19.07
CA SER A 57 -12.74 -3.64 -18.10
C SER A 57 -11.39 -4.37 -18.29
N PHE A 58 -11.43 -5.60 -18.81
CA PHE A 58 -10.24 -6.35 -19.20
C PHE A 58 -9.42 -5.66 -20.31
N HIS A 59 -10.09 -5.05 -21.29
CA HIS A 59 -9.43 -4.43 -22.43
C HIS A 59 -8.75 -3.10 -22.08
N TYR A 60 -9.33 -2.31 -21.17
CA TYR A 60 -8.66 -1.10 -20.67
C TYR A 60 -7.37 -1.42 -19.88
N HIS A 61 -7.34 -2.56 -19.20
CA HIS A 61 -6.15 -3.05 -18.49
C HIS A 61 -5.02 -3.44 -19.44
N LEU A 62 -5.31 -3.90 -20.66
CA LEU A 62 -4.29 -4.32 -21.64
C LEU A 62 -3.50 -3.14 -22.23
N GLY A 63 -4.09 -1.94 -22.29
CA GLY A 63 -3.43 -0.76 -22.84
C GLY A 63 -2.37 -0.14 -21.91
N LYS A 64 -2.53 -0.29 -20.59
CA LYS A 64 -1.59 0.21 -19.55
C LYS A 64 -1.59 -0.68 -18.29
N PRO A 65 -1.12 -1.94 -18.35
CA PRO A 65 -1.17 -2.82 -17.19
C PRO A 65 -0.12 -2.39 -16.15
N TRP A 66 -0.57 -1.74 -15.07
CA TRP A 66 0.24 -1.52 -13.85
C TRP A 66 0.52 -2.83 -13.11
N ARG A 67 -0.30 -3.85 -13.35
CA ARG A 67 -0.28 -5.12 -12.64
C ARG A 67 -0.41 -6.27 -13.61
N LEU A 68 0.42 -7.29 -13.42
CA LEU A 68 0.29 -8.56 -14.13
C LEU A 68 -1.01 -9.26 -13.73
N PRO A 69 -1.72 -9.92 -14.68
CA PRO A 69 -2.81 -10.81 -14.33
C PRO A 69 -2.34 -11.85 -13.31
N TYR A 70 -3.17 -12.12 -12.31
CA TYR A 70 -2.92 -13.16 -11.32
C TYR A 70 -4.20 -13.95 -11.06
N TYR A 71 -4.05 -15.21 -10.69
CA TYR A 71 -5.16 -16.04 -10.23
C TYR A 71 -5.23 -16.00 -8.72
N GLU A 72 -6.44 -15.83 -8.18
CA GLU A 72 -6.63 -15.95 -6.75
C GLU A 72 -6.41 -17.40 -6.30
N GLN A 73 -5.51 -17.58 -5.35
CA GLN A 73 -5.23 -18.85 -4.71
C GLN A 73 -5.80 -18.85 -3.30
N ALA A 74 -5.98 -20.04 -2.71
CA ALA A 74 -6.51 -20.18 -1.35
C ALA A 74 -5.72 -19.36 -0.30
N ILE A 75 -4.41 -19.18 -0.51
CA ILE A 75 -3.55 -18.38 0.37
C ILE A 75 -3.94 -16.89 0.37
N HIS A 76 -4.46 -16.36 -0.74
CA HIS A 76 -4.89 -14.97 -0.83
C HIS A 76 -6.14 -14.69 0.01
N GLN A 77 -7.02 -15.69 0.17
CA GLN A 77 -8.27 -15.58 0.95
C GLN A 77 -8.02 -15.42 2.46
N VAL A 78 -6.79 -15.66 2.93
CA VAL A 78 -6.40 -15.42 4.33
C VAL A 78 -6.43 -13.92 4.65
N SER A 79 -6.15 -13.06 3.66
CA SER A 79 -6.17 -11.61 3.83
C SER A 79 -7.47 -11.04 3.28
N ARG A 80 -8.30 -10.47 4.16
CA ARG A 80 -9.60 -9.89 3.77
C ARG A 80 -9.50 -8.46 3.27
N THR A 81 -8.39 -7.79 3.54
CA THR A 81 -8.12 -6.39 3.19
C THR A 81 -6.61 -6.13 3.22
N PHE A 82 -6.18 -4.92 2.88
CA PHE A 82 -4.78 -4.51 2.92
C PHE A 82 -4.24 -4.45 4.35
N ILE A 83 -2.96 -4.77 4.54
CA ILE A 83 -2.34 -4.74 5.87
C ILE A 83 -1.97 -3.31 6.22
N TYR A 84 -1.30 -2.60 5.32
CA TYR A 84 -0.75 -1.26 5.54
C TYR A 84 -1.39 -0.24 4.58
N SER A 85 -1.89 0.88 5.11
CA SER A 85 -2.43 1.99 4.32
C SER A 85 -1.33 2.97 3.84
N PHE A 86 -0.16 2.93 4.47
CA PHE A 86 1.06 3.68 4.16
C PHE A 86 2.28 2.85 4.57
N THR A 87 3.46 3.26 4.10
CA THR A 87 4.73 2.60 4.40
C THR A 87 5.35 3.23 5.64
N TRP A 88 5.86 2.42 6.58
CA TRP A 88 6.39 2.89 7.88
C TRP A 88 7.88 3.25 7.82
N GLU A 89 8.53 2.78 6.76
CA GLU A 89 9.94 2.95 6.46
C GLU A 89 10.17 4.30 5.76
N ASP A 90 11.18 5.05 6.19
CA ASP A 90 11.54 6.33 5.60
C ASP A 90 12.25 6.14 4.24
N PRO A 91 11.61 6.50 3.10
CA PRO A 91 12.23 6.32 1.81
C PRO A 91 13.43 7.26 1.59
N GLU A 92 13.54 8.39 2.30
CA GLU A 92 14.70 9.29 2.20
C GLU A 92 15.97 8.63 2.73
N VAL A 93 15.83 7.81 3.78
CA VAL A 93 16.93 7.02 4.34
C VAL A 93 17.39 5.99 3.32
N ASP A 94 16.45 5.32 2.65
CA ASP A 94 16.76 4.34 1.60
C ASP A 94 17.52 5.01 0.44
N MET A 95 17.05 6.18 -0.04
CA MET A 95 17.69 6.93 -1.12
C MET A 95 19.12 7.35 -0.79
N LYS A 96 19.44 7.58 0.49
CA LYS A 96 20.79 7.93 0.94
C LYS A 96 21.79 6.78 0.84
N TYR A 97 21.33 5.54 1.02
CA TYR A 97 22.23 4.38 1.17
C TYR A 97 22.17 3.39 0.01
N LEU A 98 21.06 3.33 -0.71
CA LEU A 98 20.90 2.40 -1.83
C LEU A 98 21.56 2.90 -3.13
N ASP A 99 21.89 4.20 -3.22
CA ASP A 99 22.52 4.83 -4.39
C ASP A 99 21.79 4.50 -5.71
N LEU A 100 20.45 4.57 -5.67
CA LEU A 100 19.61 4.18 -6.80
C LEU A 100 19.73 5.18 -7.95
N GLY A 101 19.83 4.66 -9.17
CA GLY A 101 19.87 5.42 -10.41
C GLY A 101 19.00 4.84 -11.53
N PRO A 102 19.00 5.49 -12.71
CA PRO A 102 18.09 5.18 -13.80
C PRO A 102 18.37 3.84 -14.50
N GLU A 103 19.51 3.22 -14.25
CA GLU A 103 19.83 1.88 -14.77
C GLU A 103 19.38 0.75 -13.84
N ASP A 104 18.98 1.07 -12.61
CA ASP A 104 18.66 0.07 -11.61
C ASP A 104 17.27 -0.52 -11.81
N SER A 105 17.16 -1.80 -11.45
CA SER A 105 15.90 -2.52 -11.37
C SER A 105 15.77 -3.14 -9.99
N MET A 106 14.64 -2.91 -9.32
CA MET A 106 14.45 -3.29 -7.93
C MET A 106 13.22 -4.18 -7.73
N LEU A 107 13.32 -5.10 -6.78
CA LEU A 107 12.21 -5.90 -6.29
C LEU A 107 11.82 -5.38 -4.90
N VAL A 108 10.59 -4.90 -4.77
CA VAL A 108 10.10 -4.21 -3.58
C VAL A 108 8.87 -4.93 -3.05
N ILE A 109 8.81 -5.16 -1.75
CA ILE A 109 7.57 -5.61 -1.11
C ILE A 109 6.56 -4.47 -1.23
N THR A 110 5.43 -4.73 -1.89
CA THR A 110 4.46 -3.69 -2.28
C THR A 110 4.08 -2.84 -1.08
N SER A 111 3.77 -3.47 0.07
CA SER A 111 3.30 -2.76 1.26
C SER A 111 2.15 -1.82 0.87
N ALA A 112 2.23 -0.52 1.17
CA ALA A 112 1.23 0.45 0.70
C ALA A 112 1.57 1.13 -0.64
N GLY A 113 2.68 0.76 -1.29
CA GLY A 113 3.16 1.34 -2.54
C GLY A 113 3.86 2.70 -2.42
N GLY A 114 3.91 3.30 -1.22
CA GLY A 114 4.47 4.64 -1.02
C GLY A 114 5.95 4.73 -1.38
N ASN A 115 6.77 3.85 -0.81
CA ASN A 115 8.21 3.86 -1.06
C ASN A 115 8.55 3.53 -2.52
N ALA A 116 7.84 2.56 -3.13
CA ALA A 116 8.01 2.26 -4.55
C ALA A 116 7.79 3.49 -5.45
N LEU A 117 6.73 4.27 -5.18
CA LEU A 117 6.48 5.52 -5.90
C LEU A 117 7.55 6.58 -5.60
N HIS A 118 8.03 6.66 -4.36
CA HIS A 118 9.12 7.57 -4.01
C HIS A 118 10.40 7.24 -4.79
N TYR A 119 10.80 5.97 -4.83
CA TYR A 119 11.99 5.55 -5.59
C TYR A 119 11.83 5.83 -7.09
N ALA A 120 10.64 5.63 -7.65
CA ALA A 120 10.37 5.94 -9.06
C ALA A 120 10.57 7.43 -9.37
N ILE A 121 10.17 8.32 -8.44
CA ILE A 121 10.30 9.77 -8.59
C ILE A 121 11.75 10.21 -8.34
N ALA A 122 12.39 9.72 -7.28
CA ALA A 122 13.70 10.19 -6.84
C ALA A 122 14.86 9.61 -7.66
N ALA A 123 14.82 8.32 -7.97
CA ALA A 123 15.91 7.62 -8.67
C ALA A 123 15.70 7.55 -10.19
N HIS A 124 14.47 7.76 -10.66
CA HIS A 124 14.05 7.41 -12.02
C HIS A 124 14.43 5.98 -12.42
N ALA A 125 14.36 5.05 -11.46
CA ALA A 125 14.77 3.67 -11.64
C ALA A 125 14.12 3.04 -12.88
N LYS A 126 14.90 2.29 -13.66
CA LYS A 126 14.47 1.64 -14.90
C LYS A 126 13.20 0.83 -14.72
N ARG A 127 13.13 0.11 -13.60
CA ARG A 127 12.01 -0.79 -13.29
C ARG A 127 11.89 -1.07 -11.80
N ILE A 128 10.66 -1.00 -11.29
CA ILE A 128 10.33 -1.37 -9.92
C ILE A 128 9.30 -2.49 -9.97
N HIS A 129 9.69 -3.67 -9.51
CA HIS A 129 8.81 -4.83 -9.36
C HIS A 129 8.20 -4.83 -7.96
N CYS A 130 6.95 -4.41 -7.83
CA CYS A 130 6.21 -4.49 -6.58
C CYS A 130 5.58 -5.88 -6.43
N VAL A 131 5.94 -6.62 -5.38
CA VAL A 131 5.43 -7.97 -5.09
C VAL A 131 4.80 -8.03 -3.70
N ASP A 132 3.71 -8.76 -3.55
CA ASP A 132 3.07 -8.97 -2.25
C ASP A 132 2.30 -10.29 -2.23
N MET A 133 2.24 -10.93 -1.06
CA MET A 133 1.44 -12.13 -0.85
C MET A 133 -0.04 -11.77 -0.63
N ASN A 134 -0.34 -10.56 -0.17
CA ASN A 134 -1.70 -10.05 -0.02
C ASN A 134 -2.08 -9.23 -1.26
N PRO A 135 -3.00 -9.72 -2.12
CA PRO A 135 -3.39 -8.99 -3.33
C PRO A 135 -3.98 -7.60 -3.07
N CYS A 136 -4.54 -7.36 -1.87
CA CYS A 136 -5.12 -6.08 -1.47
C CYS A 136 -4.07 -4.96 -1.40
N GLN A 137 -2.81 -5.28 -1.12
CA GLN A 137 -1.71 -4.32 -1.18
C GLN A 137 -1.46 -3.86 -2.62
N GLY A 138 -1.53 -4.81 -3.56
CA GLY A 138 -1.50 -4.51 -4.99
C GLY A 138 -2.69 -3.65 -5.43
N HIS A 139 -3.90 -3.92 -4.94
CA HIS A 139 -5.08 -3.09 -5.24
C HIS A 139 -4.91 -1.65 -4.76
N LEU A 140 -4.21 -1.43 -3.64
CA LEU A 140 -3.91 -0.09 -3.13
C LEU A 140 -2.87 0.65 -3.98
N LEU A 141 -1.79 -0.01 -4.39
CA LEU A 141 -0.83 0.60 -5.31
C LEU A 141 -1.48 0.96 -6.64
N GLU A 142 -2.30 0.06 -7.17
CA GLU A 142 -3.05 0.26 -8.42
C GLU A 142 -4.03 1.44 -8.31
N LEU A 143 -4.74 1.56 -7.19
CA LEU A 143 -5.60 2.72 -6.91
C LEU A 143 -4.80 4.04 -6.91
N LYS A 144 -3.62 4.06 -6.28
CA LYS A 144 -2.75 5.25 -6.27
C LYS A 144 -2.29 5.62 -7.67
N LEU A 145 -1.82 4.66 -8.46
CA LEU A 145 -1.36 4.87 -9.84
C LEU A 145 -2.48 5.37 -10.76
N ALA A 146 -3.68 4.79 -10.64
CA ALA A 146 -4.85 5.22 -11.39
C ALA A 146 -5.29 6.64 -10.96
N ALA A 147 -5.29 6.92 -9.66
CA ALA A 147 -5.65 8.23 -9.12
C ALA A 147 -4.68 9.34 -9.55
N VAL A 148 -3.37 9.10 -9.52
CA VAL A 148 -2.36 10.06 -10.01
C VAL A 148 -2.58 10.43 -11.49
N GLN A 149 -3.08 9.51 -12.31
CA GLN A 149 -3.29 9.75 -13.74
C GLN A 149 -4.61 10.44 -14.08
N THR A 150 -5.62 10.37 -13.20
CA THR A 150 -7.01 10.73 -13.54
C THR A 150 -7.59 11.81 -12.66
N LEU A 151 -7.01 12.06 -11.49
CA LEU A 151 -7.49 13.04 -10.53
C LEU A 151 -6.63 14.29 -10.55
N GLU A 152 -7.27 15.41 -10.25
CA GLU A 152 -6.57 16.65 -9.91
C GLU A 152 -5.91 16.52 -8.53
N TYR A 153 -4.90 17.36 -8.27
CA TYR A 153 -4.15 17.34 -7.02
C TYR A 153 -5.05 17.39 -5.77
N GLU A 154 -6.10 18.22 -5.77
CA GLU A 154 -6.99 18.37 -4.62
C GLU A 154 -7.76 17.09 -4.28
N ASP A 155 -8.31 16.41 -5.29
CA ASP A 155 -9.02 15.14 -5.10
C ASP A 155 -8.03 14.06 -4.61
N PHE A 156 -6.85 13.99 -5.23
CA PHE A 156 -5.79 13.05 -4.85
C PHE A 156 -5.30 13.29 -3.42
N PHE A 157 -4.99 14.53 -3.07
CA PHE A 157 -4.50 14.91 -1.75
C PHE A 157 -5.59 14.79 -0.70
N SER A 158 -6.86 15.04 -1.02
CA SER A 158 -7.93 14.75 -0.07
C SER A 158 -8.01 13.25 0.23
N MET A 159 -7.93 12.39 -0.79
CA MET A 159 -7.92 10.94 -0.60
C MET A 159 -6.70 10.47 0.20
N PHE A 160 -5.48 10.72 -0.29
CA PHE A 160 -4.26 10.16 0.30
C PHE A 160 -3.52 11.14 1.22
N GLY A 161 -3.56 12.44 0.99
CA GLY A 161 -3.01 13.42 1.94
C GLY A 161 -3.79 13.45 3.27
N ASN A 162 -5.09 13.73 3.17
CA ASN A 162 -5.97 13.89 4.33
C ASN A 162 -6.57 12.58 4.82
N GLY A 163 -6.49 11.51 4.03
CA GLY A 163 -7.13 10.24 4.35
C GLY A 163 -8.66 10.31 4.33
N HIS A 164 -9.25 11.32 3.68
CA HIS A 164 -10.69 11.55 3.69
C HIS A 164 -11.19 12.16 2.38
N HIS A 165 -12.17 11.51 1.76
CA HIS A 165 -12.83 12.04 0.57
C HIS A 165 -14.30 11.58 0.52
N PRO A 166 -15.28 12.49 0.71
CA PRO A 166 -16.69 12.11 0.84
C PRO A 166 -17.32 11.61 -0.48
N LYS A 167 -16.68 11.88 -1.62
CA LYS A 167 -17.16 11.48 -2.95
C LYS A 167 -16.28 10.41 -3.60
N PHE A 168 -15.56 9.60 -2.80
CA PHE A 168 -14.66 8.58 -3.33
C PHE A 168 -15.37 7.61 -4.29
N HIS A 169 -16.55 7.11 -3.92
CA HIS A 169 -17.37 6.25 -4.79
C HIS A 169 -17.61 6.85 -6.18
N ALA A 170 -18.01 8.13 -6.25
CA ALA A 170 -18.24 8.80 -7.53
C ALA A 170 -16.95 8.95 -8.35
N LEU A 171 -15.81 9.25 -7.72
CA LEU A 171 -14.52 9.31 -8.41
C LEU A 171 -14.07 7.93 -8.89
N LEU A 172 -14.28 6.89 -8.07
CA LEU A 172 -13.95 5.52 -8.40
C LEU A 172 -14.64 5.11 -9.70
N ASP A 173 -15.95 5.28 -9.78
CA ASP A 173 -16.75 4.81 -10.92
C ASP A 173 -16.54 5.69 -12.17
N SER A 174 -16.42 7.02 -12.00
CA SER A 174 -16.39 7.95 -13.15
C SER A 174 -15.00 8.24 -13.72
N LYS A 175 -13.95 8.24 -12.89
CA LYS A 175 -12.60 8.66 -13.29
C LYS A 175 -11.56 7.56 -13.17
N ILE A 176 -11.58 6.80 -12.08
CA ILE A 176 -10.50 5.87 -11.74
C ILE A 176 -10.70 4.49 -12.39
N ALA A 177 -11.93 4.00 -12.46
CA ALA A 177 -12.28 2.66 -12.95
C ALA A 177 -11.66 2.27 -14.30
N PRO A 178 -11.55 3.17 -15.30
CA PRO A 178 -10.91 2.82 -16.57
C PRO A 178 -9.43 2.40 -16.47
N LEU A 179 -8.74 2.76 -15.38
CA LEU A 179 -7.33 2.39 -15.17
C LEU A 179 -7.13 1.30 -14.11
N LEU A 180 -8.21 0.69 -13.62
CA LEU A 180 -8.18 -0.42 -12.68
C LEU A 180 -8.47 -1.74 -13.38
N SER A 181 -7.79 -2.78 -12.92
CA SER A 181 -8.18 -4.16 -13.10
C SER A 181 -9.57 -4.39 -12.53
N SER A 182 -10.29 -5.34 -13.13
CA SER A 182 -11.62 -5.73 -12.66
C SER A 182 -11.65 -6.13 -11.19
N ILE A 183 -10.62 -6.85 -10.71
CA ILE A 183 -10.53 -7.29 -9.32
C ILE A 183 -10.27 -6.10 -8.38
N ALA A 184 -9.35 -5.20 -8.74
CA ALA A 184 -9.10 -4.00 -7.93
C ALA A 184 -10.35 -3.11 -7.86
N TYR A 185 -11.04 -2.91 -8.98
CA TYR A 185 -12.30 -2.15 -9.01
C TYR A 185 -13.36 -2.79 -8.10
N GLN A 186 -13.59 -4.10 -8.21
CA GLN A 186 -14.56 -4.79 -7.35
C GLN A 186 -14.20 -4.66 -5.86
N PHE A 187 -12.92 -4.81 -5.52
CA PHE A 187 -12.44 -4.61 -4.16
C PHE A 187 -12.77 -3.20 -3.65
N TRP A 188 -12.46 -2.16 -4.42
CA TRP A 188 -12.70 -0.77 -4.00
C TRP A 188 -14.17 -0.38 -4.03
N HIS A 189 -14.97 -0.98 -4.91
CA HIS A 189 -16.41 -0.76 -4.96
C HIS A 189 -17.12 -1.37 -3.74
N ILE A 190 -16.65 -2.53 -3.25
CA ILE A 190 -17.12 -3.11 -1.97
C ILE A 190 -16.64 -2.28 -0.77
N ASN A 191 -15.48 -1.63 -0.88
CA ASN A 191 -14.88 -0.80 0.16
C ASN A 191 -14.97 0.70 -0.18
N ASP A 192 -16.10 1.15 -0.73
CA ASP A 192 -16.32 2.52 -1.18
C ASP A 192 -16.37 3.54 -0.03
N ASP A 193 -16.54 3.05 1.20
CA ASP A 193 -16.44 3.83 2.42
C ASP A 193 -14.97 4.02 2.89
N ALA A 194 -13.97 3.51 2.15
CA ALA A 194 -12.56 3.49 2.57
C ALA A 194 -12.04 4.87 3.00
N PHE A 195 -12.47 5.92 2.29
CA PHE A 195 -12.10 7.30 2.54
C PHE A 195 -13.16 8.10 3.30
N PHE A 196 -14.22 7.47 3.81
CA PHE A 196 -15.27 8.18 4.56
C PHE A 196 -14.81 8.60 5.96
N LYS A 197 -14.08 7.73 6.67
CA LYS A 197 -13.56 7.99 8.02
C LYS A 197 -12.11 7.53 8.15
N ALA A 198 -11.17 8.44 7.89
CA ALA A 198 -9.74 8.29 8.09
C ALA A 198 -9.17 6.98 7.50
N PHE A 199 -8.85 7.02 6.20
CA PHE A 199 -8.26 5.93 5.43
C PHE A 199 -7.11 5.23 6.15
N TYR A 200 -6.27 6.00 6.84
CA TYR A 200 -5.10 5.48 7.55
C TYR A 200 -5.41 4.58 8.75
N LEU A 201 -6.63 4.65 9.29
CA LEU A 201 -7.11 3.77 10.37
C LEU A 201 -7.80 2.50 9.87
N LYS A 202 -7.86 2.30 8.54
CA LYS A 202 -8.36 1.08 7.92
C LYS A 202 -7.23 0.07 7.68
N GLY A 203 -7.60 -1.12 7.23
CA GLY A 203 -6.68 -2.25 7.10
C GLY A 203 -6.32 -2.88 8.45
N TYR A 204 -5.41 -3.86 8.41
CA TYR A 204 -4.96 -4.57 9.61
C TYR A 204 -4.20 -3.62 10.55
N SER A 205 -3.20 -2.87 10.03
CA SER A 205 -2.41 -1.89 10.81
C SER A 205 -3.26 -0.81 11.47
N GLY A 206 -4.41 -0.48 10.87
CA GLY A 206 -5.39 0.44 11.43
C GLY A 206 -5.93 0.04 12.80
N TRP A 207 -5.93 -1.25 13.15
CA TRP A 207 -6.27 -1.70 14.52
C TRP A 207 -5.22 -1.26 15.54
N ALA A 208 -3.93 -1.35 15.20
CA ALA A 208 -2.85 -0.89 16.07
C ALA A 208 -2.88 0.62 16.27
N LEU A 209 -3.14 1.39 15.20
CA LEU A 209 -3.29 2.86 15.29
C LEU A 209 -4.50 3.26 16.14
N ARG A 210 -5.64 2.60 15.96
CA ARG A 210 -6.84 2.83 16.80
C ARG A 210 -6.58 2.50 18.26
N LEU A 211 -5.89 1.40 18.55
CA LEU A 211 -5.48 1.06 19.91
C LEU A 211 -4.58 2.15 20.50
N ALA A 212 -3.56 2.61 19.77
CA ALA A 212 -2.67 3.67 20.24
C ALA A 212 -3.45 4.95 20.58
N ARG A 213 -4.40 5.37 19.72
CA ARG A 213 -5.29 6.51 19.99
C ARG A 213 -6.13 6.33 21.25
N ILE A 214 -6.69 5.14 21.47
CA ILE A 214 -7.46 4.83 22.68
C ILE A 214 -6.55 4.91 23.91
N VAL A 215 -5.36 4.33 23.85
CA VAL A 215 -4.37 4.38 24.94
C VAL A 215 -3.99 5.82 25.28
N PHE A 216 -3.71 6.65 24.27
CA PHE A 216 -3.39 8.07 24.48
C PHE A 216 -4.54 8.85 25.08
N SER A 217 -5.77 8.58 24.62
CA SER A 217 -6.98 9.22 25.15
C SER A 217 -7.22 8.84 26.62
N ILE A 218 -7.08 7.56 26.98
CA ILE A 218 -7.28 7.07 28.35
C ILE A 218 -6.18 7.59 29.28
N ALA A 219 -4.93 7.62 28.81
CA ALA A 219 -3.79 8.15 29.57
C ALA A 219 -3.79 9.69 29.66
N GLY A 220 -4.67 10.38 28.92
CA GLY A 220 -4.76 11.85 28.92
C GLY A 220 -3.59 12.54 28.22
N VAL A 221 -2.87 11.84 27.34
CA VAL A 221 -1.63 12.34 26.69
C VAL A 221 -1.82 12.72 25.23
N SER A 222 -3.05 12.71 24.69
CA SER A 222 -3.29 13.01 23.26
C SER A 222 -2.69 14.36 22.83
N LYS A 223 -2.85 15.41 23.66
CA LYS A 223 -2.25 16.73 23.39
C LYS A 223 -0.73 16.71 23.43
N ASP A 224 -0.14 15.88 24.29
CA ASP A 224 1.31 15.70 24.34
C ASP A 224 1.83 15.01 23.08
N VAL A 225 1.06 14.10 22.47
CA VAL A 225 1.45 13.47 21.20
C VAL A 225 1.34 14.45 20.03
N GLU A 226 0.34 15.32 20.01
CA GLU A 226 0.27 16.44 19.06
C GLU A 226 1.45 17.40 19.24
N ALA A 227 1.81 17.72 20.50
CA ALA A 227 2.96 18.55 20.81
C ALA A 227 4.29 17.87 20.43
N LEU A 228 4.38 16.54 20.56
CA LEU A 228 5.52 15.74 20.11
C LEU A 228 5.72 15.89 18.60
N CYS A 229 4.65 15.76 17.81
CA CYS A 229 4.71 15.86 16.35
C CYS A 229 5.02 17.30 15.87
N ASN A 230 4.66 18.31 16.66
CA ASN A 230 4.88 19.73 16.34
C ASN A 230 6.09 20.36 17.05
N ALA A 231 6.91 19.56 17.73
CA ALA A 231 8.05 20.05 18.49
C ALA A 231 9.04 20.80 17.59
N GLY A 232 9.55 21.95 18.06
CA GLY A 232 10.47 22.78 17.27
C GLY A 232 11.93 22.33 17.33
N SER A 233 12.25 21.32 18.15
CA SER A 233 13.60 20.77 18.27
C SER A 233 13.57 19.32 18.73
N ILE A 234 14.61 18.55 18.37
CA ILE A 234 14.79 17.15 18.79
C ILE A 234 14.89 17.05 20.32
N ALA A 235 15.52 18.02 20.99
CA ALA A 235 15.62 18.03 22.45
C ALA A 235 14.23 18.11 23.12
N GLN A 236 13.37 19.01 22.64
CA GLN A 236 11.99 19.13 23.12
C GLN A 236 11.18 17.88 22.80
N GLN A 237 11.28 17.36 21.56
CA GLN A 237 10.60 16.15 21.12
C GLN A 237 10.95 14.95 22.01
N LYS A 238 12.24 14.74 22.26
CA LYS A 238 12.75 13.67 23.12
C LYS A 238 12.25 13.79 24.56
N GLN A 239 12.18 15.02 25.09
CA GLN A 239 11.65 15.25 26.43
C GLN A 239 10.17 14.87 26.52
N ILE A 240 9.34 15.38 25.59
CA ILE A 240 7.91 15.06 25.53
C ILE A 240 7.71 13.55 25.42
N TRP A 241 8.41 12.89 24.49
CA TRP A 241 8.34 11.43 24.31
C TRP A 241 8.58 10.67 25.61
N ARG A 242 9.70 10.98 26.29
CA ARG A 242 10.12 10.26 27.49
C ARG A 242 9.12 10.41 28.63
N GLU A 243 8.51 11.59 28.77
CA GLU A 243 7.71 11.95 29.92
C GLU A 243 6.23 11.58 29.78
N LYS A 244 5.65 11.60 28.57
CA LYS A 244 4.20 11.43 28.37
C LYS A 244 3.82 10.23 27.49
N PRO A 245 4.11 10.18 26.18
CA PRO A 245 3.61 9.09 25.33
C PRO A 245 4.30 7.75 25.58
N ARG A 246 5.60 7.76 25.89
CA ARG A 246 6.38 6.52 26.11
C ARG A 246 5.85 5.69 27.29
N PRO A 247 5.64 6.24 28.50
CA PRO A 247 5.04 5.47 29.60
C PRO A 247 3.64 4.94 29.27
N ALA A 248 2.85 5.69 28.50
CA ALA A 248 1.52 5.26 28.08
C ALA A 248 1.57 4.07 27.12
N LEU A 249 2.50 4.05 26.15
CA LEU A 249 2.64 2.92 25.21
C LEU A 249 3.34 1.70 25.80
N LEU A 250 4.34 1.90 26.65
CA LEU A 250 5.17 0.82 27.20
C LEU A 250 4.63 0.27 28.52
N ASN A 251 3.35 0.46 28.82
CA ASN A 251 2.75 -0.10 30.03
C ASN A 251 2.47 -1.62 29.87
N SER A 252 2.43 -2.35 30.99
CA SER A 252 2.32 -3.81 30.99
C SER A 252 1.06 -4.35 30.29
N ILE A 253 -0.06 -3.60 30.30
CA ILE A 253 -1.31 -4.02 29.65
C ILE A 253 -1.16 -3.94 28.14
N VAL A 254 -0.62 -2.83 27.63
CA VAL A 254 -0.39 -2.64 26.18
C VAL A 254 0.62 -3.67 25.67
N ILE A 255 1.69 -3.91 26.42
CA ILE A 255 2.69 -4.92 26.07
C ILE A 255 2.11 -6.33 26.07
N ALA A 256 1.25 -6.67 27.03
CA ALA A 256 0.57 -7.97 27.05
C ALA A 256 -0.34 -8.16 25.83
N LEU A 257 -1.04 -7.10 25.39
CA LEU A 257 -1.87 -7.11 24.19
C LEU A 257 -1.03 -7.25 22.92
N LEU A 258 0.07 -6.49 22.78
CA LEU A 258 1.00 -6.59 21.66
C LEU A 258 1.69 -7.95 21.61
N LYS A 259 1.90 -8.58 22.77
CA LYS A 259 2.36 -9.97 22.89
C LYS A 259 1.26 -10.99 22.52
N SER A 260 0.03 -10.64 22.17
CA SER A 260 -0.98 -11.63 21.75
C SER A 260 -0.76 -12.08 20.29
N PRO A 261 -0.74 -13.39 19.97
CA PRO A 261 -0.57 -13.85 18.58
C PRO A 261 -1.70 -13.38 17.67
N ILE A 262 -2.91 -13.34 18.22
CA ILE A 262 -4.11 -12.87 17.53
C ILE A 262 -3.96 -11.40 17.17
N PHE A 263 -3.42 -10.59 18.08
CA PHE A 263 -3.17 -9.17 17.81
C PHE A 263 -2.04 -8.97 16.80
N CYS A 264 -0.90 -9.65 16.97
CA CYS A 264 0.21 -9.61 16.01
C CYS A 264 -0.24 -9.89 14.58
N TRP A 265 -1.04 -10.95 14.38
CA TRP A 265 -1.54 -11.30 13.06
C TRP A 265 -2.62 -10.33 12.57
N ASN A 266 -3.69 -10.12 13.33
CA ASN A 266 -4.86 -9.37 12.87
C ASN A 266 -4.70 -7.84 12.92
N ALA A 267 -3.71 -7.32 13.64
CA ALA A 267 -3.48 -5.89 13.77
C ALA A 267 -2.13 -5.44 13.21
N LEU A 268 -1.13 -6.32 13.09
CA LEU A 268 0.21 -5.92 12.62
C LEU A 268 0.67 -6.72 11.39
N GLY A 269 -0.08 -7.74 10.97
CA GLY A 269 0.30 -8.62 9.86
C GLY A 269 1.52 -9.50 10.15
N VAL A 270 1.93 -9.61 11.42
CA VAL A 270 3.18 -10.29 11.82
C VAL A 270 2.97 -11.81 11.85
N PRO A 271 3.65 -12.59 10.98
CA PRO A 271 3.57 -14.05 10.99
C PRO A 271 4.07 -14.64 12.31
N LEU A 272 3.55 -15.82 12.67
CA LEU A 272 3.96 -16.52 13.90
C LEU A 272 5.47 -16.78 13.98
N ASN A 273 6.12 -17.01 12.84
CA ASN A 273 7.56 -17.25 12.79
C ASN A 273 8.36 -15.99 13.18
N GLN A 274 8.03 -14.82 12.65
CA GLN A 274 8.68 -13.55 13.02
C GLN A 274 8.47 -13.22 14.50
N ARG A 275 7.25 -13.45 15.01
CA ARG A 275 6.93 -13.27 16.42
C ARG A 275 7.75 -14.20 17.33
N ARG A 276 8.00 -15.45 16.91
CA ARG A 276 8.85 -16.38 17.67
C ARG A 276 10.28 -15.86 17.74
N MET A 277 10.84 -15.36 16.64
CA MET A 277 12.17 -14.74 16.64
C MET A 277 12.27 -13.61 17.69
N VAL A 278 11.27 -12.72 17.76
CA VAL A 278 11.24 -11.67 18.79
C VAL A 278 11.23 -12.25 20.21
N SER A 279 10.48 -13.34 20.44
CA SER A 279 10.41 -14.00 21.75
C SER A 279 11.70 -14.74 22.11
N ASP A 280 12.46 -15.20 21.12
CA ASP A 280 13.70 -15.94 21.28
C ASP A 280 14.89 -15.00 21.56
N GLU A 281 14.89 -13.80 20.99
CA GLU A 281 15.93 -12.78 21.18
C GLU A 281 15.75 -11.96 22.47
N GLY A 282 14.51 -11.77 22.93
CA GLY A 282 14.25 -10.97 24.12
C GLY A 282 12.77 -10.83 24.45
N SER A 283 12.43 -9.84 25.27
CA SER A 283 11.04 -9.54 25.59
C SER A 283 10.38 -8.65 24.53
N MET A 284 9.08 -8.83 24.33
CA MET A 284 8.27 -7.92 23.51
C MET A 284 8.37 -6.46 23.97
N TYR A 285 8.57 -6.23 25.27
CA TYR A 285 8.84 -4.90 25.82
C TYR A 285 10.12 -4.30 25.26
N GLU A 286 11.23 -5.04 25.29
CA GLU A 286 12.53 -4.59 24.79
C GLU A 286 12.45 -4.31 23.28
N PHE A 287 11.85 -5.21 22.51
CA PHE A 287 11.66 -5.01 21.08
C PHE A 287 10.90 -3.70 20.77
N ILE A 288 9.74 -3.46 21.40
CA ILE A 288 8.95 -2.25 21.17
C ILE A 288 9.69 -1.00 21.67
N ARG A 289 10.34 -1.10 22.84
CA ARG A 289 11.15 -0.02 23.40
C ARG A 289 12.27 0.38 22.44
N ASP A 290 12.97 -0.59 21.88
CA ASP A 290 14.16 -0.37 21.05
C ASP A 290 13.77 0.02 19.61
N ALA A 291 12.60 -0.40 19.13
CA ALA A 291 12.03 0.10 17.88
C ALA A 291 11.56 1.56 17.98
N LEU A 292 10.89 1.95 19.08
CA LEU A 292 10.26 3.27 19.18
C LEU A 292 11.17 4.37 19.76
N ASN A 293 12.04 4.06 20.73
CA ASN A 293 12.84 5.10 21.40
C ASN A 293 13.83 5.87 20.50
N PRO A 294 14.48 5.25 19.49
CA PRO A 294 15.41 5.98 18.65
C PRO A 294 14.71 7.06 17.82
N SER A 295 13.48 6.80 17.36
CA SER A 295 12.78 7.66 16.40
C SER A 295 12.64 9.12 16.89
N PRO A 296 12.10 9.40 18.10
CA PRO A 296 12.02 10.76 18.63
C PRO A 296 13.37 11.44 18.93
N SER A 297 14.47 10.68 18.97
CA SER A 297 15.81 11.19 19.26
C SER A 297 16.65 11.44 18.01
N THR A 298 16.31 10.81 16.89
CA THR A 298 17.10 10.83 15.65
C THR A 298 16.49 11.74 14.60
N TYR A 299 15.16 11.78 14.49
CA TYR A 299 14.47 12.47 13.40
C TYR A 299 13.55 13.58 13.92
N SER A 300 13.47 14.72 13.22
CA SER A 300 12.42 15.71 13.45
C SER A 300 11.11 15.17 12.89
N PHE A 301 10.07 15.01 13.72
CA PHE A 301 8.75 14.57 13.26
C PHE A 301 8.04 15.66 12.46
N LYS A 302 8.35 16.92 12.75
CA LYS A 302 7.76 18.08 12.07
C LYS A 302 8.33 18.26 10.66
N ASP A 303 9.66 18.19 10.51
CA ASP A 303 10.35 18.65 9.30
C ASP A 303 11.09 17.54 8.51
N GLY A 304 11.13 16.32 9.06
CA GLY A 304 11.87 15.19 8.49
C GLY A 304 10.97 13.98 8.28
N ALA A 305 10.67 13.25 9.35
CA ALA A 305 9.93 11.99 9.29
C ALA A 305 8.41 12.24 9.27
N TYR A 306 7.95 12.85 8.18
CA TYR A 306 6.60 13.37 7.96
C TYR A 306 5.48 12.31 8.03
N PHE A 307 5.84 11.03 7.95
CA PHE A 307 4.92 9.90 8.06
C PHE A 307 4.65 9.48 9.53
N TYR A 308 5.53 9.75 10.50
CA TYR A 308 5.21 9.45 11.92
C TYR A 308 4.00 10.24 12.45
N PRO A 309 3.81 11.53 12.10
CA PRO A 309 2.57 12.23 12.39
C PRO A 309 1.33 11.55 11.78
N LEU A 310 1.47 10.83 10.66
CA LEU A 310 0.36 10.09 10.04
C LEU A 310 -0.15 8.98 10.96
N ASP A 311 0.76 8.27 11.63
CA ASP A 311 0.43 7.17 12.55
C ASP A 311 -0.48 7.65 13.68
N VAL A 312 -0.18 8.83 14.20
CA VAL A 312 -0.88 9.35 15.37
C VAL A 312 -2.08 10.20 14.97
N ILE A 313 -1.88 11.16 14.07
CA ILE A 313 -2.84 12.21 13.73
C ILE A 313 -3.76 11.76 12.59
N GLY A 314 -3.31 10.84 11.74
CA GLY A 314 -4.12 10.19 10.69
C GLY A 314 -4.33 11.03 9.44
N HIS A 315 -3.53 12.08 9.25
CA HIS A 315 -3.39 12.84 8.02
C HIS A 315 -1.97 13.42 7.95
N PHE A 316 -1.51 13.75 6.74
CA PHE A 316 -0.22 14.42 6.58
C PHE A 316 -0.30 15.88 7.05
N LEU A 317 0.72 16.34 7.76
CA LEU A 317 0.88 17.74 8.10
C LEU A 317 1.26 18.49 6.81
N GLY A 318 0.35 19.31 6.27
CA GLY A 318 0.45 19.96 4.95
C GLY A 318 1.56 21.01 4.76
N THR A 319 2.69 20.88 5.45
CA THR A 319 3.84 21.81 5.37
C THR A 319 5.19 21.13 5.13
N THR A 320 5.23 19.83 4.86
CA THR A 320 6.48 19.12 4.62
C THR A 320 6.96 19.31 3.18
N ARG A 321 7.72 20.40 2.98
CA ARG A 321 8.60 20.71 1.85
C ARG A 321 8.01 20.48 0.46
N HIS A 322 7.26 21.47 -0.04
CA HIS A 322 7.25 21.70 -1.48
C HIS A 322 8.60 22.35 -1.87
N PRO A 323 9.50 21.72 -2.63
CA PRO A 323 10.32 22.53 -3.52
C PRO A 323 9.34 23.28 -4.44
N PRO A 324 9.53 24.60 -4.68
CA PRO A 324 8.68 25.32 -5.61
C PRO A 324 8.70 24.57 -6.94
N ALA A 325 7.52 24.32 -7.51
CA ALA A 325 7.36 23.70 -8.81
C ALA A 325 8.21 24.47 -9.82
N GLN A 326 9.40 23.96 -10.10
CA GLN A 326 10.14 24.34 -11.29
C GLN A 326 9.66 23.38 -12.37
N ASN A 327 8.80 23.93 -13.24
CA ASN A 327 8.36 23.41 -14.53
C ASN A 327 8.96 22.06 -14.93
N ILE A 328 8.14 21.01 -14.86
CA ILE A 328 8.26 19.80 -15.68
C ILE A 328 7.14 19.88 -16.71
#